data_AF-A0A258BP45-F1
#
_entry.id   AF-A0A258BP45-F1
#
_cell.length_a   1.000
_cell.length_b   1.000
_cell.length_c   1.000
_cell.angle_alpha   90.00
_cell.angle_beta   90.00
_cell.angle_gamma   90.00
#
_symmetry.space_group_name_H-M   'P 1'
#
loop_
_entity.id
_entity.type
_entity.pdbx_description
1 polymer ?
#
loop_
_entity_poly.entity_id
_entity_poly.type
_entity_poly.pdbx_seq_one_letter_code
_entity_poly.pdbx_strand_id
1 'polypeptide(L)'
;MFLVGIFQWWYGSGWLRHLKRSYVGILRTADFFSLGLLARTLFNPFRQISATSGEGSFPVKLSSFFDRLLSRSIGAFVRSMTMLIGLIAILAR
;
A
#
# COMPACT_ATOMS: atom_id res chain seq x y z
N MET A 1 36.65 31.01 1.18
CA MET A 1 37.42 29.75 1.34
C MET A 1 36.68 28.61 0.67
N PHE A 2 37.00 28.31 -0.60
CA PHE A 2 36.31 27.30 -1.41
C PHE A 2 36.40 25.87 -0.83
N LEU A 3 37.58 25.50 -0.33
CA LEU A 3 37.84 24.20 0.31
C LEU A 3 36.92 23.93 1.51
N VAL A 4 36.76 24.91 2.40
CA VAL A 4 35.86 24.80 3.57
C VAL A 4 34.41 24.58 3.14
N GLY A 5 33.97 25.28 2.08
CA GLY A 5 32.64 25.10 1.51
C GLY A 5 32.40 23.70 0.92
N ILE A 6 33.41 23.12 0.25
CA ILE A 6 33.38 21.75 -0.25
C ILE A 6 33.28 20.74 0.89
N PHE A 7 34.08 20.90 1.95
CA PHE A 7 34.05 19.99 3.09
C PHE A 7 32.72 20.08 3.86
N GLN A 8 32.20 21.29 4.06
CA GLN A 8 30.89 21.49 4.70
C GLN A 8 29.73 20.93 3.85
N TRP A 9 29.86 20.96 2.52
CA TRP A 9 28.90 20.32 1.63
C TRP A 9 29.00 18.79 1.68
N TRP A 10 30.21 18.25 1.56
CA TRP A 10 30.48 16.81 1.54
C TRP A 10 30.15 16.12 2.87
N TYR A 11 30.37 16.79 4.01
CA TYR A 11 30.17 16.21 5.34
C TYR A 11 28.89 16.68 6.05
N GLY A 12 28.08 17.53 5.42
CA GLY A 12 26.87 18.05 6.06
C GLY A 12 25.72 18.30 5.10
N SER A 13 25.72 19.48 4.47
CA SER A 13 24.53 19.99 3.79
C SER A 13 24.18 19.27 2.48
N GLY A 14 25.14 18.58 1.86
CA GLY A 14 24.95 17.78 0.65
C GLY A 14 24.12 16.53 0.93
N TRP A 15 24.57 15.72 1.91
CA TRP A 15 23.85 14.53 2.36
C TRP A 15 22.45 14.85 2.85
N LEU A 16 22.30 15.90 3.66
CA LEU A 16 21.00 16.28 4.20
C LEU A 16 20.01 16.66 3.08
N ARG A 17 20.48 17.34 2.03
CA ARG A 17 19.66 17.67 0.85
C ARG A 17 19.34 16.43 0.02
N HIS A 18 20.28 15.52 -0.14
CA HIS A 18 20.06 14.27 -0.86
C HIS A 18 19.00 13.41 -0.15
N LEU A 19 19.17 13.19 1.16
CA LEU A 19 18.22 12.47 2.01
C LEU A 19 16.82 13.08 1.94
N LYS A 20 16.69 14.41 2.05
CA LYS A 20 15.38 15.09 1.91
C LYS A 20 14.74 14.85 0.54
N ARG A 21 15.51 14.91 -0.54
CA ARG A 21 14.98 14.64 -1.90
C ARG A 21 14.54 13.20 -2.07
N SER A 22 15.35 12.23 -1.61
CA SER A 22 15.02 10.82 -1.67
C SER A 22 13.76 10.52 -0.84
N TYR A 23 13.66 11.08 0.36
CA TYR A 23 12.48 10.95 1.22
C TYR A 23 11.20 11.47 0.56
N VAL A 24 11.24 12.67 -0.04
CA VAL A 24 10.09 13.22 -0.78
C VAL A 24 9.74 12.35 -1.99
N GLY A 25 10.75 11.77 -2.65
CA GLY A 25 10.54 10.81 -3.74
C GLY A 25 9.77 9.58 -3.30
N ILE A 26 10.17 8.98 -2.18
CA ILE A 26 9.50 7.82 -1.57
C ILE A 26 8.06 8.18 -1.19
N LEU A 27 7.85 9.33 -0.55
CA LEU A 27 6.53 9.79 -0.12
C LEU A 27 5.57 9.92 -1.31
N ARG A 28 6.02 10.53 -2.41
CA ARG A 28 5.21 10.67 -3.64
C ARG A 28 4.85 9.32 -4.26
N THR A 29 5.78 8.37 -4.29
CA THR A 29 5.49 7.03 -4.81
C THR A 29 4.51 6.30 -3.90
N ALA A 30 4.64 6.45 -2.58
CA ALA A 30 3.73 5.86 -1.61
C ALA A 30 2.30 6.44 -1.70
N ASP A 31 2.18 7.76 -1.91
CA ASP A 31 0.90 8.44 -2.14
C ASP A 31 0.26 8.05 -3.48
N PHE A 32 1.06 7.94 -4.56
CA PHE A 32 0.57 7.54 -5.88
C PHE A 32 -0.10 6.16 -5.84
N PHE A 33 0.54 5.19 -5.17
CA PHE A 33 -0.03 3.85 -4.96
C PHE A 33 -1.03 3.80 -3.79
N SER A 34 -1.22 4.91 -3.08
CA SER A 34 -2.05 5.00 -1.88
C SER A 34 -1.75 3.86 -0.90
N LEU A 35 -0.46 3.52 -0.71
CA LEU A 35 -0.03 2.33 0.02
C LEU A 35 -0.60 2.29 1.45
N GLY A 36 -0.70 3.45 2.11
CA GLY A 36 -1.30 3.56 3.44
C GLY A 36 -2.80 3.23 3.46
N LEU A 37 -3.54 3.68 2.45
CA LEU A 37 -4.97 3.35 2.30
C LEU A 37 -5.15 1.88 1.92
N LEU A 38 -4.29 1.35 1.06
CA LEU A 38 -4.31 -0.05 0.64
C LEU A 38 -4.02 -1.01 1.81
N ALA A 39 -3.04 -0.67 2.65
CA ALA A 39 -2.73 -1.42 3.87
C ALA A 39 -3.91 -1.43 4.85
N ARG A 40 -4.59 -0.28 5.04
CA ARG A 40 -5.79 -0.20 5.89
C ARG A 40 -7.00 -0.94 5.31
N THR A 41 -7.12 -1.01 4.00
CA THR A 41 -8.27 -1.64 3.32
C THR A 41 -8.03 -3.08 2.89
N LEU A 42 -6.88 -3.66 3.25
CA LEU A 42 -6.46 -5.01 2.82
C LEU A 42 -7.54 -6.07 3.12
N PHE A 43 -8.18 -5.99 4.29
CA PHE A 43 -9.23 -6.93 4.74
C PHE A 43 -10.66 -6.39 4.60
N ASN A 44 -10.80 -5.22 3.97
CA ASN A 44 -12.12 -4.63 3.76
C ASN A 44 -12.87 -5.41 2.66
N PRO A 45 -14.15 -5.74 2.86
CA PRO A 45 -14.94 -6.50 1.90
C PRO A 45 -14.93 -5.81 0.54
N PHE A 46 -14.54 -6.52 -0.51
CA PHE A 46 -14.37 -5.95 -1.85
C PHE A 46 -15.70 -5.61 -2.51
N ARG A 47 -16.75 -6.38 -2.19
CA ARG A 47 -18.15 -6.12 -2.58
C ARG A 47 -19.06 -6.99 -1.72
N GLN A 48 -19.88 -6.41 -0.85
CA GLN A 48 -20.92 -7.20 -0.15
C GLN A 48 -22.03 -7.50 -1.15
N ILE A 49 -22.02 -8.68 -1.77
CA ILE A 49 -23.02 -9.08 -2.77
C ILE A 49 -24.31 -9.61 -2.11
N SER A 50 -24.25 -10.01 -0.84
CA SER A 50 -25.38 -10.63 -0.13
C SER A 50 -25.85 -9.76 1.04
N ALA A 51 -26.59 -8.70 0.72
CA ALA A 51 -27.38 -7.91 1.67
C ALA A 51 -28.76 -8.52 1.97
N THR A 52 -28.99 -9.80 1.64
CA THR A 52 -30.22 -10.50 1.99
C THR A 52 -30.01 -11.30 3.27
N SER A 53 -30.12 -10.61 4.40
CA SER A 53 -30.41 -11.23 5.70
C SER A 53 -31.86 -11.72 5.71
N GLY A 54 -32.13 -12.78 4.95
CA GLY A 54 -33.44 -13.42 4.89
C GLY A 54 -33.28 -14.93 5.04
N GLU A 55 -33.76 -15.45 6.17
CA GLU A 55 -34.18 -16.81 6.53
C GLU A 55 -34.00 -17.95 5.48
N GLY A 56 -32.77 -18.19 5.01
CA GLY A 56 -32.42 -19.33 4.16
C GLY A 56 -31.93 -20.55 4.97
N SER A 57 -32.23 -21.75 4.48
CA SER A 57 -31.80 -23.04 5.01
C SER A 57 -30.28 -23.13 5.22
N PHE A 58 -29.84 -23.99 6.16
CA PHE A 58 -28.43 -24.18 6.56
C PHE A 58 -27.41 -24.22 5.39
N PRO A 59 -27.70 -24.87 4.24
CA PRO A 59 -26.80 -24.90 3.09
C PRO A 59 -26.58 -23.52 2.43
N VAL A 60 -27.60 -22.67 2.39
CA VAL A 60 -27.56 -21.33 1.76
C VAL A 60 -26.75 -20.34 2.60
N LYS A 61 -26.74 -20.52 3.93
CA LYS A 61 -25.85 -19.77 4.83
C LYS A 61 -24.38 -20.16 4.63
N LEU A 62 -24.09 -21.43 4.36
CA LEU A 62 -22.71 -21.90 4.17
C LEU A 62 -22.11 -21.38 2.85
N SER A 63 -22.88 -21.41 1.76
CA SER A 63 -22.43 -20.87 0.46
C SER A 63 -22.20 -19.36 0.51
N SER A 64 -23.11 -18.60 1.14
CA SER A 64 -22.94 -17.15 1.30
C SER A 64 -21.76 -16.77 2.22
N PHE A 65 -21.39 -17.63 3.19
CA PHE A 65 -20.18 -17.47 3.98
C PHE A 65 -18.92 -17.69 3.14
N PHE A 66 -18.88 -18.74 2.31
CA PHE A 66 -17.77 -19.00 1.39
C PHE A 66 -17.61 -17.89 0.35
N ASP A 67 -18.69 -17.37 -0.22
CA ASP A 67 -18.64 -16.24 -1.16
C ASP A 67 -18.03 -14.99 -0.52
N ARG A 68 -18.37 -14.71 0.75
CA ARG A 68 -17.80 -13.58 1.50
C ARG A 68 -16.32 -13.79 1.81
N LEU A 69 -15.89 -15.02 2.11
CA LEU A 69 -14.48 -15.35 2.31
C LEU A 69 -13.69 -15.21 1.01
N LEU A 70 -14.18 -15.79 -0.09
CA LEU A 70 -13.54 -15.70 -1.41
C LEU A 70 -13.43 -14.25 -1.89
N SER A 71 -14.49 -13.44 -1.72
CA SER A 71 -14.46 -12.02 -2.05
C SER A 71 -13.38 -11.26 -1.28
N ARG A 72 -13.18 -11.57 0.01
CA ARG A 72 -12.12 -10.97 0.83
C ARG A 72 -10.73 -11.44 0.40
N SER A 73 -10.56 -12.73 0.09
CA SER A 73 -9.29 -13.29 -0.37
C SER A 73 -8.83 -12.69 -1.70
N ILE A 74 -9.74 -12.57 -2.68
CA ILE A 74 -9.43 -11.96 -3.99
C ILE A 74 -9.10 -10.48 -3.81
N GLY A 75 -9.89 -9.75 -3.01
CA GLY A 75 -9.61 -8.34 -2.71
C GLY A 75 -8.28 -8.13 -1.99
N ALA A 76 -7.92 -9.01 -1.05
CA ALA A 76 -6.64 -8.98 -0.37
C ALA A 76 -5.47 -9.30 -1.32
N PHE A 77 -5.65 -10.25 -2.24
CA PHE A 77 -4.64 -10.65 -3.23
C PHE A 77 -4.32 -9.53 -4.22
N VAL A 78 -5.34 -8.88 -4.78
CA VAL A 78 -5.12 -7.75 -5.71
C VAL A 78 -4.43 -6.59 -4.97
N ARG A 79 -4.88 -6.26 -3.75
CA ARG A 79 -4.25 -5.20 -2.95
C ARG A 79 -2.82 -5.54 -2.54
N SER A 80 -2.51 -6.79 -2.20
CA SER A 80 -1.14 -7.21 -1.88
C SER A 80 -0.21 -7.14 -3.09
N MET A 81 -0.68 -7.55 -4.28
CA MET A 81 0.09 -7.40 -5.52
C MET A 81 0.39 -5.93 -5.84
N THR A 82 -0.61 -5.06 -5.70
CA THR A 82 -0.42 -3.62 -5.95
C THR A 82 0.56 -2.99 -4.93
N MET A 83 0.48 -3.41 -3.66
CA MET A 83 1.41 -3.00 -2.61
C MET A 83 2.84 -3.47 -2.90
N LEU A 84 3.00 -4.70 -3.40
CA LEU A 84 4.29 -5.28 -3.78
C LEU A 84 4.92 -4.51 -4.95
N ILE A 85 4.14 -4.19 -5.99
CA ILE A 85 4.60 -3.37 -7.12
C ILE A 85 5.01 -1.98 -6.64
N GLY A 86 4.21 -1.34 -5.77
CA GLY A 86 4.57 -0.05 -5.19
C GLY A 86 5.85 -0.08 -4.36
N LEU A 87 6.10 -1.17 -3.61
CA LEU A 87 7.35 -1.37 -2.87
C LEU A 87 8.54 -1.55 -3.81
N ILE A 88 8.39 -2.34 -4.88
CA ILE A 88 9.43 -2.52 -5.91
C ILE A 88 9.73 -1.19 -6.59
N ALA A 89 8.72 -0.37 -6.91
CA ALA A 89 8.90 0.95 -7.51
C ALA A 89 9.64 1.94 -6.58
N ILE A 90 9.51 1.79 -5.26
CA ILE A 90 10.28 2.54 -4.27
C ILE A 90 11.73 2.05 -4.22
N LEU A 91 11.95 0.73 -4.25
CA LEU A 91 13.28 0.12 -4.19
C LEU A 91 14.10 0.30 -5.48
N ALA A 92 13.44 0.36 -6.64
CA ALA A 92 14.08 0.53 -7.94
C ALA A 92 14.46 1.98 -8.26
N ARG A 93 14.14 2.93 -7.37
CA ARG A 93 14.42 4.36 -7.52
C ARG A 93 15.67 4.76 -6.72
#